data_AF-A0A1X7KG62-F1
#
_entry.id   AF-A0A1X7KG62-F1
#
_cell.length_a   1.000
_cell.length_b   1.000
_cell.length_c   1.000
_cell.angle_alpha   90.00
_cell.angle_beta   90.00
_cell.angle_gamma   90.00
#
_symmetry.space_group_name_H-M   'P 1'
#
loop_
_entity.id
_entity.type
_entity.pdbx_description
1 polymer ?
#
loop_
_entity_poly.entity_id
_entity_poly.type
_entity_poly.pdbx_seq_one_letter_code
_entity_poly.pdbx_strand_id
1 'polypeptide(L)'
;MNNKVNGHTGDFIKRQAKKIKKQENISYVQALEKASINAGFKNWKHFLNTSKDANQTNLKENLEQGIAKTKPATIQKAVNPYRNLLVAGINILLDKGLISLDYSPTNDDDGHLFTDLFGYPSVVMWQDIGYEELRISVWWKYDHSQHPQANLSGNSRERFTTTSPLAKRQHYKKIVGVTATAWLERKTGKFMQGKGKERIYDIYTRSVDKEELFNLPIQIAKGYKTEGEFFF
;
A
#
# COMPACT_ATOMS: atom_id res chain seq x y z
N MET A 1 -15.21 -1.68 7.99
CA MET A 1 -16.13 -2.05 9.08
C MET A 1 -17.54 -2.15 8.51
N ASN A 2 -18.18 -3.30 8.69
CA ASN A 2 -19.48 -3.62 8.08
C ASN A 2 -20.57 -3.33 9.12
N ASN A 3 -21.17 -2.14 9.05
CA ASN A 3 -22.17 -1.74 10.03
C ASN A 3 -23.41 -2.60 9.87
N LYS A 4 -23.68 -3.42 10.88
CA LYS A 4 -24.87 -4.25 10.95
C LYS A 4 -26.01 -3.39 11.47
N VAL A 5 -27.09 -3.31 10.72
CA VAL A 5 -28.36 -2.73 11.19
C VAL A 5 -29.40 -3.83 11.04
N ASN A 6 -30.17 -4.08 12.10
CA ASN A 6 -31.09 -5.23 12.18
C ASN A 6 -30.42 -6.58 11.84
N GLY A 7 -29.15 -6.77 12.23
CA GLY A 7 -28.38 -7.99 11.95
C GLY A 7 -27.83 -8.13 10.52
N HIS A 8 -28.25 -7.25 9.60
CA HIS A 8 -27.86 -7.32 8.19
C HIS A 8 -26.85 -6.22 7.83
N THR A 9 -25.81 -6.59 7.07
CA THR A 9 -24.81 -5.63 6.56
C THR A 9 -25.21 -5.10 5.19
N GLY A 10 -24.68 -3.93 4.81
CA GLY A 10 -24.90 -3.38 3.46
C GLY A 10 -24.45 -4.34 2.36
N ASP A 11 -23.36 -5.10 2.61
CA ASP A 11 -22.88 -6.14 1.70
C ASP A 11 -23.80 -7.36 1.63
N PHE A 12 -24.54 -7.67 2.70
CA PHE A 12 -25.58 -8.69 2.67
C PHE A 12 -26.72 -8.27 1.76
N ILE A 13 -27.25 -7.06 1.92
CA ILE A 13 -28.37 -6.55 1.10
C ILE A 13 -27.98 -6.45 -0.38
N LYS A 14 -26.77 -5.96 -0.69
CA LYS A 14 -26.25 -5.90 -2.08
C LYS A 14 -26.10 -7.29 -2.71
N ARG A 15 -25.72 -8.31 -1.93
CA ARG A 15 -25.62 -9.70 -2.41
C ARG A 15 -27.01 -10.27 -2.70
N GLN A 16 -28.01 -10.00 -1.88
CA GLN A 16 -29.40 -10.41 -2.15
C GLN A 16 -29.98 -9.69 -3.37
N ALA A 17 -29.72 -8.40 -3.53
CA ALA A 17 -30.14 -7.63 -4.70
C ALA A 17 -29.59 -8.22 -6.01
N LYS A 18 -28.34 -8.72 -6.03
CA LYS A 18 -27.79 -9.40 -7.21
C LYS A 18 -28.53 -10.69 -7.57
N LYS A 19 -29.01 -11.44 -6.57
CA LYS A 19 -29.82 -12.67 -6.81
C LYS A 19 -31.20 -12.31 -7.34
N ILE A 20 -31.89 -11.36 -6.70
CA ILE A 20 -33.23 -10.88 -7.10
C ILE A 20 -33.20 -10.29 -8.51
N LYS A 21 -32.19 -9.48 -8.85
CA LYS A 21 -31.99 -8.94 -10.19
C LYS A 21 -31.99 -10.04 -11.26
N LYS A 22 -31.30 -11.15 -10.99
CA LYS A 22 -31.17 -12.28 -11.94
C LYS A 22 -32.44 -13.13 -12.00
N GLN A 23 -33.15 -13.30 -10.88
CA GLN A 23 -34.36 -14.11 -10.79
C GLN A 23 -35.58 -13.43 -11.40
N GLU A 24 -35.70 -12.12 -11.20
CA GLU A 24 -36.90 -11.37 -11.59
C GLU A 24 -36.66 -10.49 -12.83
N ASN A 25 -35.45 -10.51 -13.40
CA ASN A 25 -35.04 -9.71 -14.56
C ASN A 25 -35.37 -8.20 -14.44
N ILE A 26 -35.19 -7.64 -13.25
CA ILE A 26 -35.43 -6.22 -12.95
C ILE A 26 -34.13 -5.41 -12.93
N SER A 27 -34.25 -4.09 -12.87
CA SER A 27 -33.08 -3.22 -12.67
C SER A 27 -32.43 -3.46 -11.30
N TYR A 28 -31.13 -3.20 -11.19
CA TYR A 28 -30.41 -3.38 -9.93
C TYR A 28 -30.93 -2.45 -8.81
N VAL A 29 -31.42 -1.26 -9.16
CA VAL A 29 -31.99 -0.30 -8.21
C VAL A 29 -33.28 -0.85 -7.61
N GLN A 30 -34.19 -1.37 -8.45
CA GLN A 30 -35.42 -2.04 -7.99
C GLN A 30 -35.10 -3.29 -7.16
N ALA A 31 -34.07 -4.05 -7.55
CA ALA A 31 -33.63 -5.20 -6.78
C ALA A 31 -33.05 -4.82 -5.40
N LEU A 32 -32.40 -3.66 -5.28
CA LEU A 32 -31.93 -3.12 -4.00
C LEU A 32 -33.09 -2.71 -3.09
N GLU A 33 -34.14 -2.10 -3.64
CA GLU A 33 -35.34 -1.77 -2.87
C GLU A 33 -36.00 -3.03 -2.31
N LYS A 34 -36.25 -4.03 -3.16
CA LYS A 34 -36.81 -5.33 -2.73
C LYS A 34 -35.92 -6.03 -1.71
N ALA A 35 -34.60 -6.08 -1.93
CA ALA A 35 -33.67 -6.66 -0.98
C ALA A 35 -33.68 -5.95 0.39
N SER A 36 -33.90 -4.63 0.39
CA SER A 36 -33.98 -3.85 1.63
C SER A 36 -35.28 -4.11 2.38
N ILE A 37 -36.40 -4.24 1.66
CA ILE A 37 -37.70 -4.61 2.21
C ILE A 37 -37.65 -6.01 2.83
N ASN A 38 -37.06 -6.97 2.13
CA ASN A 38 -36.88 -8.33 2.62
C ASN A 38 -35.98 -8.41 3.87
N ALA A 39 -35.08 -7.43 4.06
CA ALA A 39 -34.24 -7.31 5.24
C ALA A 39 -34.89 -6.49 6.38
N GLY A 40 -36.19 -6.16 6.26
CA GLY A 40 -36.97 -5.47 7.30
C GLY A 40 -36.89 -3.93 7.24
N PHE A 41 -36.45 -3.33 6.15
CA PHE A 41 -36.37 -1.87 5.98
C PHE A 41 -37.48 -1.36 5.05
N LYS A 42 -37.90 -0.10 5.19
CA LYS A 42 -38.92 0.49 4.30
C LYS A 42 -38.47 0.60 2.85
N ASN A 43 -37.18 0.88 2.63
CA ASN A 43 -36.52 0.95 1.31
C ASN A 43 -35.00 1.05 1.51
N TRP A 44 -34.24 1.08 0.41
CA TRP A 44 -32.78 1.18 0.46
C TRP A 44 -32.28 2.47 1.13
N LYS A 45 -32.98 3.59 0.94
CA LYS A 45 -32.64 4.87 1.58
C LYS A 45 -32.85 4.82 3.09
N HIS A 46 -33.91 4.15 3.55
CA HIS A 46 -34.17 3.89 4.96
C HIS A 46 -33.01 3.10 5.58
N PHE A 47 -32.56 2.01 4.94
CA PHE A 47 -31.36 1.28 5.38
C PHE A 47 -30.11 2.17 5.47
N LEU A 48 -29.86 3.01 4.45
CA LEU A 48 -28.71 3.92 4.45
C LEU A 48 -28.77 4.96 5.57
N ASN A 49 -29.95 5.48 5.89
CA ASN A 49 -30.12 6.42 6.99
C ASN A 49 -29.98 5.72 8.35
N THR A 50 -30.64 4.58 8.55
CA THR A 50 -30.53 3.82 9.80
C THR A 50 -29.09 3.32 10.04
N SER A 51 -28.33 3.02 8.98
CA SER A 51 -26.89 2.67 9.10
C SER A 51 -25.96 3.84 9.36
N LYS A 52 -26.37 5.07 9.03
CA LYS A 52 -25.67 6.29 9.46
C LYS A 52 -25.99 6.62 10.92
N ASP A 53 -27.24 6.48 11.33
CA ASP A 53 -27.68 6.76 12.70
C ASP A 53 -27.06 5.74 13.69
N ALA A 54 -27.06 4.45 13.33
CA ALA A 54 -26.39 3.41 14.13
C ALA A 54 -24.88 3.68 14.33
N ASN A 55 -24.20 4.32 13.37
CA ASN A 55 -22.81 4.74 13.56
C ASN A 55 -22.67 5.89 14.56
N GLN A 56 -23.59 6.85 14.56
CA GLN A 56 -23.55 7.99 15.48
C GLN A 56 -23.91 7.58 16.91
N THR A 57 -24.84 6.65 17.10
CA THR A 57 -25.19 6.12 18.43
C THR A 57 -24.05 5.29 19.02
N ASN A 58 -23.40 4.44 18.22
CA ASN A 58 -22.19 3.70 18.64
C ASN A 58 -21.01 4.64 18.96
N LEU A 59 -20.92 5.81 18.32
CA LEU A 59 -19.90 6.82 18.66
C LEU A 59 -20.19 7.49 20.01
N LYS A 60 -21.46 7.75 20.34
CA LYS A 60 -21.87 8.39 21.60
C LYS A 60 -21.79 7.43 22.81
N GLU A 61 -22.20 6.18 22.68
CA GLU A 61 -22.10 5.20 23.78
C GLU A 61 -20.64 4.84 24.12
N ASN A 62 -19.75 4.81 23.12
CA ASN A 62 -18.31 4.63 23.36
C ASN A 62 -17.61 5.86 23.95
N LEU A 63 -18.23 7.06 23.87
CA LEU A 63 -17.71 8.29 24.46
C LEU A 63 -18.00 8.38 25.97
N GLU A 64 -19.09 7.79 26.46
CA GLU A 64 -19.50 7.89 27.87
C GLU A 64 -18.85 6.83 28.78
N GLN A 65 -18.41 5.68 28.24
CA GLN A 65 -17.75 4.61 29.02
C GLN A 65 -16.21 4.72 29.06
N GLY A 66 -15.62 5.74 28.43
CA GLY A 66 -14.18 5.86 28.19
C GLY A 66 -13.42 6.92 28.99
N ILE A 67 -13.98 7.49 30.07
CA ILE A 67 -13.26 8.46 30.92
C ILE A 67 -12.33 7.72 31.90
N ALA A 68 -11.31 7.05 31.39
CA ALA A 68 -10.08 6.78 32.13
C ALA A 68 -8.94 6.46 31.15
N LYS A 69 -7.92 7.33 31.18
CA LYS A 69 -6.60 7.23 30.52
C LYS A 69 -6.57 7.59 29.04
N THR A 70 -6.37 8.89 28.85
CA THR A 70 -5.93 9.59 27.65
C THR A 70 -4.67 9.00 26.99
N LYS A 71 -4.74 8.79 25.67
CA LYS A 71 -3.66 9.13 24.72
C LYS A 71 -4.30 9.86 23.53
N PRO A 72 -3.68 10.92 23.00
CA PRO A 72 -4.33 11.78 22.01
C PRO A 72 -4.47 11.05 20.68
N ALA A 73 -5.70 11.06 20.14
CA ALA A 73 -5.99 10.63 18.79
C ALA A 73 -5.52 11.70 17.81
N THR A 74 -4.30 11.55 17.28
CA THR A 74 -3.95 12.20 16.02
C THR A 74 -4.62 11.44 14.89
N ILE A 75 -5.51 12.11 14.16
CA ILE A 75 -5.99 11.66 12.85
C ILE A 75 -4.79 11.71 11.90
N GLN A 76 -3.90 10.72 11.98
CA GLN A 76 -2.83 10.54 11.00
C GLN A 76 -3.49 10.09 9.71
N LYS A 77 -3.36 10.93 8.68
CA LYS A 77 -3.67 10.56 7.31
C LYS A 77 -2.99 9.22 7.01
N ALA A 78 -3.78 8.19 6.68
CA ALA A 78 -3.25 6.85 6.43
C ALA A 78 -2.17 6.92 5.36
N VAL A 79 -0.92 6.66 5.73
CA VAL A 79 0.24 6.67 4.84
C VAL A 79 0.02 5.59 3.77
N ASN A 80 0.36 5.90 2.51
CA ASN A 80 0.23 4.90 1.45
C ASN A 80 1.15 3.70 1.75
N PRO A 81 0.66 2.44 1.66
CA PRO A 81 1.46 1.27 2.04
C PRO A 81 2.74 1.08 1.24
N TYR A 82 2.72 1.37 -0.06
CA TYR A 82 3.93 1.29 -0.91
C TYR A 82 4.93 2.38 -0.56
N ARG A 83 4.42 3.58 -0.26
CA ARG A 83 5.21 4.72 0.23
C ARG A 83 5.88 4.36 1.57
N ASN A 84 5.15 3.74 2.49
CA ASN A 84 5.68 3.27 3.77
C ASN A 84 6.80 2.24 3.58
N LEU A 85 6.61 1.28 2.66
CA LEU A 85 7.62 0.28 2.32
C LEU A 85 8.89 0.91 1.70
N LEU A 86 8.72 1.87 0.79
CA LEU A 86 9.83 2.63 0.21
C LEU A 86 10.59 3.42 1.28
N VAL A 87 9.88 4.06 2.22
CA VAL A 87 10.50 4.76 3.35
C VAL A 87 11.35 3.81 4.19
N ALA A 88 10.86 2.60 4.45
CA ALA A 88 11.64 1.57 5.16
C ALA A 88 12.94 1.24 4.42
N GLY A 89 12.87 1.05 3.10
CA GLY A 89 14.04 0.79 2.25
C GLY A 89 15.05 1.94 2.27
N ILE A 90 14.60 3.17 2.04
CA ILE A 90 15.46 4.37 2.04
C ILE A 90 16.13 4.56 3.41
N ASN A 91 15.39 4.40 4.50
CA ASN A 91 15.94 4.52 5.84
C ASN A 91 17.09 3.53 6.08
N ILE A 92 16.97 2.27 5.61
CA ILE A 92 18.06 1.29 5.73
C ILE A 92 19.28 1.72 4.92
N LEU A 93 19.09 2.24 3.71
CA LEU A 93 20.21 2.71 2.89
C LEU A 93 20.95 3.87 3.58
N LEU A 94 20.20 4.82 4.16
CA LEU A 94 20.76 5.94 4.92
C LEU A 94 21.48 5.47 6.19
N ASP A 95 20.87 4.56 6.96
CA ASP A 95 21.47 4.03 8.19
C ASP A 95 22.79 3.29 7.94
N LYS A 96 22.92 2.65 6.78
CA LYS A 96 24.14 1.94 6.36
C LYS A 96 25.14 2.85 5.66
N GLY A 97 24.81 4.12 5.42
CA GLY A 97 25.65 5.04 4.66
C GLY A 97 25.84 4.64 3.20
N LEU A 98 24.91 3.87 2.62
CA LEU A 98 24.96 3.42 1.22
C LEU A 98 24.47 4.50 0.25
N ILE A 99 23.65 5.42 0.75
CA ILE A 99 23.25 6.64 0.03
C ILE A 99 23.38 7.83 0.98
N SER A 100 23.52 9.01 0.39
CA SER A 100 23.45 10.29 1.09
C SER A 100 22.30 11.12 0.56
N LEU A 101 21.66 11.91 1.44
CA LEU A 101 20.71 12.96 1.04
C LEU A 101 21.41 14.22 0.54
N ASP A 102 22.70 14.35 0.79
CA ASP A 102 23.56 15.39 0.24
C ASP A 102 24.35 14.79 -0.92
N TYR A 103 24.04 15.22 -2.14
CA TYR A 103 24.68 14.73 -3.34
C TYR A 103 26.18 15.07 -3.36
N SER A 104 26.98 14.11 -3.81
CA SER A 104 28.38 14.31 -4.14
C SER A 104 28.71 13.54 -5.43
N PRO A 105 29.43 14.15 -6.38
CA PRO A 105 29.80 13.50 -7.64
C PRO A 105 30.75 12.31 -7.46
N THR A 106 31.27 12.09 -6.25
CA THR A 106 32.14 10.95 -5.91
C THR A 106 31.40 9.78 -5.28
N ASN A 107 30.10 9.91 -5.03
CA ASN A 107 29.32 8.84 -4.41
C ASN A 107 29.05 7.72 -5.42
N ASP A 108 29.15 6.47 -4.97
CA ASP A 108 28.64 5.32 -5.71
C ASP A 108 27.12 5.25 -5.52
N ASP A 109 26.40 6.00 -6.35
CA ASP A 109 24.95 6.17 -6.29
C ASP A 109 24.17 5.06 -7.04
N ASP A 110 24.84 3.95 -7.37
CA ASP A 110 24.25 2.77 -7.98
C ASP A 110 24.50 1.53 -7.11
N GLY A 111 23.45 0.78 -6.79
CA GLY A 111 23.65 -0.46 -6.05
C GLY A 111 22.39 -1.19 -5.63
N HIS A 112 22.61 -2.29 -4.91
CA HIS A 112 21.55 -3.06 -4.30
C HIS A 112 22.01 -3.63 -2.96
N LEU A 113 21.02 -3.92 -2.11
CA LEU A 113 21.22 -4.47 -0.78
C LEU A 113 20.18 -5.55 -0.53
N PHE A 114 20.67 -6.75 -0.18
CA PHE A 114 19.85 -7.76 0.48
C PHE A 114 19.73 -7.42 1.96
N THR A 115 18.49 -7.32 2.45
CA THR A 115 18.20 -6.97 3.85
C THR A 115 16.83 -7.52 4.25
N ASP A 116 16.54 -7.49 5.54
CA ASP A 116 15.19 -7.74 6.03
C ASP A 116 14.42 -6.42 6.17
N LEU A 117 13.22 -6.37 5.60
CA LEU A 117 12.24 -5.32 5.84
C LEU A 117 11.03 -5.94 6.51
N PHE A 118 10.68 -5.43 7.69
CA PHE A 118 9.55 -5.93 8.48
C PHE A 118 9.62 -7.45 8.75
N GLY A 119 10.83 -7.98 8.94
CA GLY A 119 11.05 -9.41 9.22
C GLY A 119 11.06 -10.32 7.99
N TYR A 120 11.05 -9.77 6.77
CA TYR A 120 11.07 -10.56 5.55
C TYR A 120 12.27 -10.23 4.64
N PRO A 121 12.87 -11.26 4.01
CA PRO A 121 13.91 -11.08 3.01
C PRO A 121 13.46 -10.13 1.91
N SER A 122 14.31 -9.15 1.63
CA SER A 122 14.01 -8.05 0.73
C SER A 122 15.25 -7.62 -0.04
N VAL A 123 15.03 -6.98 -1.18
CA VAL A 123 16.07 -6.31 -1.95
C VAL A 123 15.70 -4.85 -2.08
N VAL A 124 16.63 -3.97 -1.70
CA VAL A 124 16.52 -2.53 -1.92
C VAL A 124 17.57 -2.14 -2.95
N MET A 125 17.16 -1.45 -4.00
CA MET A 125 18.05 -1.01 -5.09
C MET A 125 17.96 0.50 -5.23
N TRP A 126 19.09 1.12 -5.53
CA TRP A 126 19.20 2.53 -5.85
C TRP A 126 20.00 2.71 -7.13
N GLN A 127 19.65 3.74 -7.90
CA GLN A 127 20.37 4.10 -9.11
C GLN A 127 20.33 5.62 -9.27
N ASP A 128 21.45 6.24 -9.60
CA ASP A 128 21.50 7.61 -10.06
C ASP A 128 20.77 7.71 -11.42
N ILE A 129 19.81 8.62 -11.48
CA ILE A 129 19.08 8.93 -12.71
C ILE A 129 19.39 10.34 -13.22
N GLY A 130 20.43 10.96 -12.67
CA GLY A 130 20.82 12.34 -12.95
C GLY A 130 20.03 13.34 -12.11
N TYR A 131 20.38 14.61 -12.26
CA TYR A 131 19.74 15.74 -11.57
C TYR A 131 19.71 15.61 -10.03
N GLU A 132 20.68 14.87 -9.47
CA GLU A 132 20.78 14.54 -8.05
C GLU A 132 19.61 13.71 -7.52
N GLU A 133 18.93 12.98 -8.41
CA GLU A 133 17.82 12.09 -8.05
C GLU A 133 18.26 10.63 -8.03
N LEU A 134 17.75 9.88 -7.05
CA LEU A 134 17.92 8.44 -7.00
C LEU A 134 16.61 7.74 -7.34
N ARG A 135 16.65 6.77 -8.24
CA ARG A 135 15.58 5.79 -8.37
C ARG A 135 15.72 4.73 -7.29
N ILE A 136 14.79 4.70 -6.36
CA ILE A 136 14.74 3.68 -5.29
C ILE A 136 13.70 2.63 -5.63
N SER A 137 14.11 1.36 -5.65
CA SER A 137 13.24 0.21 -5.87
C SER A 137 13.30 -0.72 -4.66
N VAL A 138 12.15 -1.25 -4.23
CA VAL A 138 12.06 -2.21 -3.12
C VAL A 138 11.32 -3.45 -3.58
N TRP A 139 11.93 -4.62 -3.39
CA TRP A 139 11.32 -5.94 -3.54
C TRP A 139 11.17 -6.56 -2.16
N TRP A 140 9.94 -6.66 -1.66
CA TRP A 140 9.62 -7.20 -0.34
C TRP A 140 9.11 -8.63 -0.42
N LYS A 141 9.48 -9.45 0.57
CA LYS A 141 9.28 -10.92 0.56
C LYS A 141 9.87 -11.54 -0.71
N TYR A 142 11.10 -11.18 -1.01
CA TYR A 142 11.84 -11.70 -2.15
C TYR A 142 12.43 -13.07 -1.82
N ASP A 143 12.24 -14.03 -2.71
CA ASP A 143 12.80 -15.37 -2.62
C ASP A 143 13.76 -15.59 -3.80
N HIS A 144 15.05 -15.46 -3.50
CA HIS A 144 16.11 -15.64 -4.49
C HIS A 144 16.15 -17.07 -5.05
N SER A 145 15.81 -18.07 -4.23
CA SER A 145 15.86 -19.49 -4.64
C SER A 145 14.85 -19.82 -5.74
N GLN A 146 13.74 -19.08 -5.78
CA GLN A 146 12.69 -19.23 -6.78
C GLN A 146 12.94 -18.37 -8.03
N HIS A 147 13.97 -17.52 -8.03
CA HIS A 147 14.24 -16.63 -9.14
C HIS A 147 14.78 -17.43 -10.34
N PRO A 148 14.12 -17.40 -11.51
CA PRO A 148 14.51 -18.21 -12.66
C PRO A 148 15.91 -17.88 -13.18
N GLN A 149 16.42 -16.71 -12.82
CA GLN A 149 17.71 -16.19 -13.23
C GLN A 149 18.72 -16.02 -12.08
N ALA A 150 18.44 -16.57 -10.89
CA ALA A 150 19.36 -16.45 -9.74
C ALA A 150 20.73 -17.09 -10.01
N ASN A 151 20.72 -18.29 -10.58
CA ASN A 151 21.92 -19.12 -10.77
C ASN A 151 22.44 -19.12 -12.21
N LEU A 152 21.89 -18.26 -13.07
CA LEU A 152 22.39 -18.12 -14.44
C LEU A 152 23.68 -17.31 -14.47
N SER A 153 24.42 -17.39 -15.57
CA SER A 153 25.65 -16.63 -15.79
C SER A 153 25.46 -15.53 -16.86
N GLY A 154 26.39 -14.58 -16.90
CA GLY A 154 26.43 -13.55 -17.93
C GLY A 154 25.28 -12.53 -17.84
N ASN A 155 24.68 -12.22 -18.99
CA ASN A 155 23.58 -11.23 -19.09
C ASN A 155 22.22 -11.80 -18.67
N SER A 156 22.13 -13.13 -18.54
CA SER A 156 20.90 -13.81 -18.10
C SER A 156 20.80 -13.92 -16.59
N ARG A 157 21.77 -13.40 -15.83
CA ARG A 157 21.75 -13.38 -14.36
C ARG A 157 21.06 -12.10 -13.88
N GLU A 158 20.21 -12.23 -12.87
CA GLU A 158 19.67 -11.05 -12.17
C GLU A 158 20.80 -10.22 -11.56
N ARG A 159 20.85 -8.93 -11.93
CA ARG A 159 21.87 -7.97 -11.47
C ARG A 159 21.31 -6.92 -10.52
N PHE A 160 19.99 -6.93 -10.28
CA PHE A 160 19.30 -5.98 -9.41
C PHE A 160 19.51 -4.53 -9.84
N THR A 161 19.62 -4.29 -11.15
CA THR A 161 19.76 -2.95 -11.74
C THR A 161 18.44 -2.41 -12.28
N THR A 162 17.38 -3.22 -12.27
CA THR A 162 16.04 -2.86 -12.78
C THR A 162 15.05 -2.67 -11.64
N THR A 163 13.94 -2.00 -11.94
CA THR A 163 12.86 -1.70 -10.97
C THR A 163 12.05 -2.92 -10.55
N SER A 164 12.11 -3.99 -11.35
CA SER A 164 11.34 -5.21 -11.16
C SER A 164 12.17 -6.45 -11.53
N PRO A 165 11.83 -7.63 -10.96
CA PRO A 165 12.59 -8.85 -11.21
C PRO A 165 12.65 -9.20 -12.68
N LEU A 166 13.80 -9.71 -13.12
CA LEU A 166 14.07 -10.19 -14.48
C LEU A 166 13.37 -11.54 -14.74
N ALA A 167 12.04 -11.50 -14.69
CA ALA A 167 11.12 -12.59 -14.90
C ALA A 167 9.82 -12.07 -15.50
N LYS A 168 9.08 -12.93 -16.22
CA LYS A 168 7.73 -12.55 -16.67
C LYS A 168 6.83 -12.32 -15.46
N ARG A 169 6.00 -11.27 -15.49
CA ARG A 169 5.12 -10.84 -14.39
C ARG A 169 4.24 -11.95 -13.80
N GLN A 170 3.82 -12.92 -14.61
CA GLN A 170 3.07 -14.11 -14.17
C GLN A 170 3.83 -14.99 -13.16
N HIS A 171 5.16 -14.92 -13.14
CA HIS A 171 6.03 -15.65 -12.22
C HIS A 171 6.33 -14.87 -10.94
N TYR A 172 5.96 -13.59 -10.84
CA TYR A 172 6.23 -12.76 -9.65
C TYR A 172 5.67 -13.36 -8.37
N LYS A 173 4.50 -14.00 -8.45
CA LYS A 173 3.87 -14.70 -7.33
C LYS A 173 4.70 -15.83 -6.71
N LYS A 174 5.77 -16.27 -7.38
CA LYS A 174 6.71 -17.28 -6.88
C LYS A 174 7.96 -16.65 -6.24
N ILE A 175 8.31 -15.42 -6.65
CA ILE A 175 9.64 -14.83 -6.38
C ILE A 175 9.59 -13.57 -5.52
N VAL A 176 8.48 -12.84 -5.50
CA VAL A 176 8.39 -11.57 -4.75
C VAL A 176 6.96 -11.36 -4.22
N GLY A 177 6.83 -10.79 -3.03
CA GLY A 177 5.55 -10.39 -2.48
C GLY A 177 5.09 -9.04 -3.02
N VAL A 178 5.96 -8.03 -2.94
CA VAL A 178 5.66 -6.66 -3.39
C VAL A 178 6.85 -6.06 -4.12
N THR A 179 6.58 -5.34 -5.20
CA THR A 179 7.54 -4.41 -5.81
C THR A 179 6.99 -2.99 -5.75
N ALA A 180 7.84 -2.01 -5.48
CA ALA A 180 7.50 -0.60 -5.55
C ALA A 180 8.75 0.22 -5.90
N THR A 181 8.59 1.23 -6.73
CA THR A 181 9.68 2.12 -7.14
C THR A 181 9.24 3.57 -7.07
N ALA A 182 10.13 4.46 -6.64
CA ALA A 182 9.92 5.90 -6.67
C ALA A 182 11.25 6.65 -6.83
N TRP A 183 11.17 7.95 -7.10
CA TRP A 183 12.34 8.84 -7.14
C TRP A 183 12.51 9.56 -5.81
N LEU A 184 13.75 9.57 -5.32
CA LEU A 184 14.22 10.36 -4.19
C LEU A 184 14.98 11.56 -4.75
N GLU A 185 14.37 12.73 -4.64
CA GLU A 185 14.96 14.01 -4.97
C GLU A 185 15.90 14.44 -3.84
N ARG A 186 17.12 14.91 -4.16
CA ARG A 186 18.11 15.34 -3.14
C ARG A 186 18.57 16.79 -3.27
N LYS A 187 18.36 17.42 -4.42
CA LYS A 187 18.90 18.75 -4.75
C LYS A 187 18.30 19.88 -3.93
N THR A 188 16.99 19.85 -3.74
CA THR A 188 16.21 20.98 -3.23
C THR A 188 15.62 20.65 -1.88
N GLY A 189 14.51 19.92 -1.88
CA GLY A 189 13.66 19.72 -0.72
C GLY A 189 13.90 18.40 -0.01
N LYS A 190 14.69 17.50 -0.60
CA LYS A 190 14.99 16.16 -0.10
C LYS A 190 13.70 15.40 0.15
N PHE A 191 13.11 14.84 -0.90
CA PHE A 191 11.81 14.20 -0.79
C PHE A 191 11.61 13.07 -1.78
N MET A 192 10.74 12.13 -1.41
CA MET A 192 10.24 11.16 -2.37
C MET A 192 9.14 11.79 -3.22
N GLN A 193 9.31 11.79 -4.54
CA GLN A 193 8.41 12.51 -5.44
C GLN A 193 6.98 11.97 -5.43
N GLY A 194 6.03 12.88 -5.68
CA GLY A 194 4.60 12.61 -5.71
C GLY A 194 3.96 12.46 -4.34
N LYS A 195 2.64 12.21 -4.35
CA LYS A 195 1.77 12.18 -3.19
C LYS A 195 0.95 10.90 -3.11
N GLY A 196 0.85 10.29 -1.94
CA GLY A 196 0.15 9.02 -1.76
C GLY A 196 0.73 7.92 -2.67
N LYS A 197 -0.08 7.44 -3.64
CA LYS A 197 0.36 6.44 -4.64
C LYS A 197 0.95 7.07 -5.89
N GLU A 198 0.75 8.36 -6.11
CA GLU A 198 1.25 9.04 -7.31
C GLU A 198 2.77 8.94 -7.37
N ARG A 199 3.28 8.77 -8.59
CA ARG A 199 4.72 8.61 -8.89
C ARG A 199 5.41 7.42 -8.23
N ILE A 200 4.63 6.51 -7.64
CA ILE A 200 5.09 5.16 -7.33
C ILE A 200 4.73 4.26 -8.53
N TYR A 201 5.72 3.64 -9.13
CA TYR A 201 5.58 2.86 -10.35
C TYR A 201 6.22 1.47 -10.23
N ASP A 202 6.05 0.65 -11.28
CA ASP A 202 6.41 -0.77 -11.30
C ASP A 202 5.87 -1.56 -10.10
N ILE A 203 4.66 -1.20 -9.68
CA ILE A 203 4.02 -1.82 -8.53
C ILE A 203 3.53 -3.23 -8.89
N TYR A 204 3.91 -4.20 -8.08
CA TYR A 204 3.31 -5.52 -8.00
C TYR A 204 2.95 -5.83 -6.55
N THR A 205 1.85 -6.56 -6.34
CA THR A 205 1.48 -7.08 -5.02
C THR A 205 0.86 -8.44 -5.20
N ARG A 206 1.48 -9.44 -4.59
CA ARG A 206 0.93 -10.78 -4.45
C ARG A 206 -0.33 -10.68 -3.60
N SER A 207 -1.40 -11.33 -4.04
CA SER A 207 -2.73 -11.18 -3.44
C SER A 207 -2.75 -11.47 -1.93
N VAL A 208 -1.99 -12.49 -1.49
CA VAL A 208 -1.91 -12.91 -0.09
C VAL A 208 -1.14 -11.92 0.79
N ASP A 209 -0.23 -11.14 0.22
CA ASP A 209 0.61 -10.20 0.97
C ASP A 209 -0.03 -8.80 1.10
N LYS A 210 -1.18 -8.58 0.43
CA LYS A 210 -1.81 -7.27 0.37
C LYS A 210 -2.28 -6.78 1.73
N GLU A 211 -2.94 -7.62 2.50
CA GLU A 211 -3.45 -7.21 3.82
C GLU A 211 -2.31 -6.88 4.77
N GLU A 212 -1.26 -7.71 4.78
CA GLU A 212 -0.08 -7.50 5.60
C GLU A 212 0.67 -6.22 5.23
N LEU A 213 0.88 -5.96 3.93
CA LEU A 213 1.47 -4.72 3.42
C LEU A 213 0.72 -3.47 3.96
N PHE A 214 -0.62 -3.54 4.02
CA PHE A 214 -1.46 -2.42 4.47
C PHE A 214 -1.43 -2.23 5.99
N ASN A 215 -1.00 -3.25 6.73
CA ASN A 215 -0.91 -3.25 8.19
C ASN A 215 0.54 -3.09 8.70
N LEU A 216 1.51 -2.87 7.81
CA LEU A 216 2.89 -2.64 8.21
C LEU A 216 3.01 -1.40 9.12
N PRO A 217 3.92 -1.42 10.12
CA PRO A 217 4.12 -0.29 11.00
C PRO A 217 4.62 0.92 10.21
N ILE A 218 4.03 2.09 10.48
CA ILE A 218 4.38 3.34 9.81
C ILE A 218 5.82 3.71 10.13
N GLN A 219 6.60 3.98 9.10
CA GLN A 219 7.98 4.42 9.17
C GLN A 219 8.07 5.93 9.14
N ILE A 220 9.04 6.47 9.89
CA ILE A 220 9.37 7.89 9.90
C ILE A 220 10.58 8.08 9.00
N ALA A 221 10.47 8.95 8.00
CA ALA A 221 11.57 9.26 7.09
C ALA A 221 12.72 9.97 7.83
N LYS A 222 13.95 9.58 7.52
CA LYS A 222 15.17 10.08 8.18
C LYS A 222 15.81 11.22 7.39
N GLY A 223 15.39 12.46 7.68
CA GLY A 223 16.01 13.66 7.10
C GLY A 223 15.49 14.07 5.71
N TYR A 224 14.45 13.40 5.21
CA TYR A 224 13.77 13.72 3.96
C TYR A 224 12.25 13.69 4.16
N LYS A 225 11.49 14.31 3.25
CA LYS A 225 10.01 14.26 3.27
C LYS A 225 9.50 13.05 2.52
N THR A 226 8.45 12.44 3.05
CA THR A 226 7.84 11.27 2.42
C THR A 226 7.06 11.60 1.16
N GLU A 227 6.75 12.86 0.87
CA GLU A 227 6.01 13.33 -0.30
C GLU A 227 6.60 14.67 -0.75
N GLY A 228 6.50 14.98 -2.04
CA GLY A 228 6.95 16.24 -2.61
C GLY A 228 6.51 16.42 -4.05
N GLU A 229 6.96 17.51 -4.66
CA GLU A 229 6.66 17.82 -6.06
C GLU A 229 7.26 16.77 -7.00
N PHE A 230 6.81 16.77 -8.24
CA PHE A 230 7.37 15.93 -9.29
C PHE A 230 8.03 16.83 -10.32
N PHE A 231 9.31 16.60 -10.60
CA PHE A 231 10.04 17.30 -11.64
C PHE A 231 9.97 16.51 -12.95
N PHE A 232 9.85 17.22 -14.06
CA PHE A 232 9.66 16.66 -15.41
C PHE A 232 10.93 16.83 -16.23
#